data_AF-A0A8S9Y9Z6-F1
#
_entry.id   AF-A0A8S9Y9Z6-F1
#
_cell.length_a   1.000
_cell.length_b   1.000
_cell.length_c   1.000
_cell.angle_alpha   90.00
_cell.angle_beta   90.00
_cell.angle_gamma   90.00
#
_symmetry.space_group_name_H-M   'P 1'
#
loop_
_entity.id
_entity.type
_entity.pdbx_description
1 polymer ?
#
loop_
_entity_poly.entity_id
_entity_poly.type
_entity_poly.pdbx_seq_one_letter_code
_entity_poly.pdbx_strand_id
1 'polypeptide(L)'
;AYHIQPLGRTVSNERRFAPAHGPPVGPHCTECGSEFNVWGPFWCGPLHSRSFLRSLLTNLGMPPRTAFKLDVCESPVKNGAFRPDPTLNTYEYDANLFESLPEGLSVKPELTQPVLKENVGDRFGTFKRIVGMCTMAYEELPDVALYYKADHLSAVLGTQVPSLLDLHSSFLNAGYRVSCSHAEANTFKTDAPVSFIWDVFLTYHQKVRLQAIDSSRTSSPSNPVRSDLNSADDDDDSPTEPNAKSKRRARKRVRSSSPELDSFRSARKQARAVLLARPIRSKVDFTLHPDANPPSRIDGLIRFQQKPEKFWGPKSRPKMLKTIDTNEVRT
;
A
#
# COMPACT_ATOMS: atom_id res chain seq x y z
N ALA A 1 12.09 -6.88 -1.11
CA ALA A 1 11.51 -7.74 -2.15
C ALA A 1 10.71 -8.84 -1.47
N TYR A 2 9.80 -9.49 -2.19
CA TYR A 2 9.23 -10.77 -1.76
C TYR A 2 9.30 -11.72 -2.96
N HIS A 3 9.35 -13.02 -2.67
CA HIS A 3 9.39 -14.09 -3.65
C HIS A 3 8.45 -15.18 -3.17
N ILE A 4 7.59 -15.66 -4.06
CA ILE A 4 6.57 -16.65 -3.73
C ILE A 4 7.00 -17.99 -4.33
N GLN A 5 6.77 -19.05 -3.57
CA GLN A 5 7.01 -20.42 -4.03
C GLN A 5 5.80 -21.29 -3.71
N PRO A 6 5.27 -22.05 -4.68
CA PRO A 6 4.28 -23.07 -4.40
C PRO A 6 4.81 -24.13 -3.43
N LEU A 7 3.96 -24.60 -2.51
CA LEU A 7 4.33 -25.60 -1.50
C LEU A 7 4.70 -26.96 -2.12
N GLY A 8 4.05 -27.30 -3.24
CA GLY A 8 4.25 -28.54 -3.97
C GLY A 8 4.56 -28.30 -5.44
N ARG A 9 5.17 -29.30 -6.07
CA ARG A 9 5.39 -29.40 -7.51
C ARG A 9 4.66 -30.62 -8.06
N THR A 10 4.10 -30.51 -9.25
CA THR A 10 3.60 -31.67 -9.98
C THR A 10 4.80 -32.55 -10.40
N VAL A 11 4.69 -33.85 -10.14
CA VAL A 11 5.59 -34.88 -10.66
C VAL A 11 4.85 -35.50 -11.84
N SER A 12 5.54 -35.73 -12.96
CA SER A 12 4.98 -36.21 -14.23
C SER A 12 3.73 -37.11 -14.09
N ASN A 13 2.67 -36.77 -14.83
CA ASN A 13 1.24 -37.09 -14.67
C ASN A 13 0.55 -36.33 -13.52
N GLU A 14 -0.42 -35.49 -13.92
CA GLU A 14 -1.17 -34.42 -13.22
C GLU A 14 -1.78 -34.75 -11.83
N ARG A 15 -1.57 -35.95 -11.29
CA ARG A 15 -2.14 -36.42 -10.01
C ARG A 15 -1.10 -36.71 -8.93
N ARG A 16 0.21 -36.52 -9.19
CA ARG A 16 1.25 -36.71 -8.17
C ARG A 16 1.91 -35.38 -7.83
N PHE A 17 1.92 -35.04 -6.55
CA PHE A 17 2.57 -33.85 -6.02
C PHE A 17 3.76 -34.24 -5.14
N ALA A 18 4.89 -33.59 -5.34
CA ALA A 18 6.05 -33.67 -4.45
C ALA A 18 6.26 -32.34 -3.73
N PRO A 19 6.90 -32.33 -2.55
CA PRO A 19 7.30 -31.07 -1.91
C PRO A 19 8.19 -30.21 -2.82
N ALA A 20 8.05 -28.89 -2.69
CA ALA A 20 8.98 -27.94 -3.31
C ALA A 20 10.35 -28.00 -2.61
N HIS A 21 11.42 -27.67 -3.35
CA HIS A 21 12.79 -27.64 -2.82
C HIS A 21 13.18 -26.21 -2.50
N GLY A 22 13.51 -25.93 -1.22
CA GLY A 22 14.18 -24.71 -0.73
C GLY A 22 13.55 -23.38 -1.14
N PRO A 23 13.90 -22.24 -0.53
CA PRO A 23 13.47 -20.97 -1.07
C PRO A 23 14.00 -20.80 -2.51
N PRO A 24 13.24 -20.18 -3.42
CA PRO A 24 13.64 -20.04 -4.82
C PRO A 24 14.80 -19.05 -5.02
N VAL A 25 15.19 -18.33 -3.95
CA VAL A 25 16.21 -17.29 -3.93
C VAL A 25 17.20 -17.55 -2.80
N GLY A 26 18.37 -16.91 -2.88
CA GLY A 26 19.35 -16.93 -1.80
C GLY A 26 18.84 -16.28 -0.50
N PRO A 27 19.59 -16.38 0.60
CA PRO A 27 19.17 -15.87 1.92
C PRO A 27 19.11 -14.34 2.00
N HIS A 28 19.70 -13.61 1.05
CA HIS A 28 19.80 -12.15 1.06
C HIS A 28 19.08 -11.52 -0.13
N CYS A 29 18.48 -10.35 0.11
CA CYS A 29 17.83 -9.52 -0.90
C CYS A 29 18.85 -8.92 -1.86
N THR A 30 18.64 -9.10 -3.17
CA THR A 30 19.48 -8.54 -4.24
C THR A 30 19.45 -7.01 -4.32
N GLU A 31 18.42 -6.39 -3.75
CA GLU A 31 18.20 -4.94 -3.81
C GLU A 31 18.88 -4.19 -2.66
N CYS A 32 18.82 -4.73 -1.44
CA CYS A 32 19.28 -4.04 -0.23
C CYS A 32 20.22 -4.85 0.65
N GLY A 33 20.50 -6.11 0.32
CA GLY A 33 21.37 -7.02 1.07
C GLY A 33 20.78 -7.55 2.38
N SER A 34 19.55 -7.18 2.75
CA SER A 34 18.90 -7.66 3.97
C SER A 34 18.52 -9.14 3.87
N GLU A 35 18.49 -9.84 4.99
CA GLU A 35 18.07 -11.25 5.06
C GLU A 35 16.58 -11.42 4.73
N PHE A 36 16.25 -12.49 4.03
CA PHE A 36 14.88 -12.88 3.75
C PHE A 36 14.28 -13.69 4.89
N ASN A 37 13.11 -13.27 5.36
CA ASN A 37 12.28 -14.06 6.25
C ASN A 37 11.34 -14.97 5.43
N VAL A 38 11.14 -16.19 5.92
CA VAL A 38 10.18 -17.14 5.33
C VAL A 38 8.84 -17.01 6.04
N TRP A 39 7.77 -16.90 5.26
CA TRP A 39 6.40 -16.81 5.74
C TRP A 39 5.50 -17.79 4.97
N GLY A 40 4.68 -18.57 5.67
CA GLY A 40 3.75 -19.51 5.06
C GLY A 40 3.51 -20.77 5.90
N PRO A 41 2.70 -21.73 5.38
CA PRO A 41 2.07 -21.72 4.06
C PRO A 41 0.89 -20.73 3.98
N PHE A 42 0.63 -20.20 2.79
CA PHE A 42 -0.55 -19.36 2.51
C PHE A 42 -1.07 -19.59 1.09
N TRP A 43 -2.31 -19.18 0.83
CA TRP A 43 -2.92 -19.27 -0.50
C TRP A 43 -2.28 -18.25 -1.46
N CYS A 44 -1.63 -18.74 -2.50
CA CYS A 44 -0.95 -17.91 -3.51
C CYS A 44 -1.73 -17.73 -4.82
N GLY A 45 -2.93 -18.34 -4.95
CA GLY A 45 -3.78 -18.21 -6.12
C GLY A 45 -4.71 -16.99 -6.06
N PRO A 46 -5.67 -16.87 -7.01
CA PRO A 46 -6.60 -15.73 -7.04
C PRO A 46 -7.45 -15.67 -5.78
N LEU A 47 -7.62 -14.46 -5.26
CA LEU A 47 -8.47 -14.21 -4.09
C LEU A 47 -9.95 -14.03 -4.47
N HIS A 48 -10.21 -13.58 -5.70
CA HIS A 48 -11.56 -13.25 -6.17
C HIS A 48 -11.80 -13.84 -7.55
N SER A 49 -13.00 -14.36 -7.78
CA SER A 49 -13.48 -14.70 -9.11
C SER A 49 -14.01 -13.44 -9.81
N ARG A 50 -13.39 -13.05 -10.93
CA ARG A 50 -13.80 -11.88 -11.72
C ARG A 50 -15.18 -12.06 -12.35
N SER A 51 -15.51 -13.27 -12.81
CA SER A 51 -16.83 -13.58 -13.36
C SER A 51 -17.92 -13.43 -12.32
N PHE A 52 -17.68 -13.90 -11.09
CA PHE A 52 -18.57 -13.70 -9.96
C PHE A 52 -18.73 -12.22 -9.60
N LEU A 53 -17.64 -11.46 -9.47
CA LEU A 53 -17.70 -10.02 -9.17
C LEU A 53 -18.46 -9.24 -10.25
N ARG A 54 -18.23 -9.57 -11.52
CA ARG A 54 -18.98 -8.98 -12.65
C ARG A 54 -20.47 -9.28 -12.54
N SER A 55 -20.84 -10.55 -12.34
CA SER A 55 -22.24 -10.95 -12.18
C SER A 55 -22.90 -10.27 -10.98
N LEU A 56 -22.22 -10.20 -9.84
CA LEU A 56 -22.69 -9.52 -8.64
C LEU A 56 -22.97 -8.03 -8.92
N LEU A 57 -22.01 -7.33 -9.52
CA LEU A 57 -22.14 -5.91 -9.85
C LEU A 57 -23.27 -5.65 -10.88
N THR A 58 -23.40 -6.51 -11.89
CA THR A 58 -24.51 -6.47 -12.85
C THR A 58 -25.85 -6.67 -12.16
N ASN A 59 -25.97 -7.64 -11.25
CA ASN A 59 -27.20 -7.90 -10.48
C ASN A 59 -27.55 -6.73 -9.54
N LEU A 60 -26.56 -5.97 -9.06
CA LEU A 60 -26.77 -4.75 -8.29
C LEU A 60 -27.13 -3.53 -9.16
N GLY A 61 -27.29 -3.70 -10.47
CA GLY A 61 -27.60 -2.61 -11.42
C GLY A 61 -26.42 -1.68 -11.72
N MET A 62 -25.19 -2.08 -11.34
CA MET A 62 -23.97 -1.29 -11.48
C MET A 62 -22.90 -2.10 -12.23
N PRO A 63 -23.14 -2.47 -13.50
CA PRO A 63 -22.19 -3.27 -14.26
C PRO A 63 -20.83 -2.57 -14.33
N PRO A 64 -19.71 -3.28 -14.07
CA PRO A 64 -18.40 -2.66 -14.13
C PRO A 64 -18.11 -2.25 -15.57
N ARG A 65 -17.51 -1.07 -15.76
CA ARG A 65 -16.90 -0.73 -17.05
C ARG A 65 -15.85 -1.80 -17.36
N THR A 66 -15.78 -2.25 -18.61
CA THR A 66 -14.80 -3.25 -19.05
C THR A 66 -13.43 -2.79 -18.59
N ALA A 67 -12.83 -3.50 -17.64
CA ALA A 67 -11.52 -3.15 -17.12
C ALA A 67 -10.55 -3.20 -18.30
N PHE A 68 -9.88 -2.07 -18.56
CA PHE A 68 -8.78 -1.90 -19.50
C PHE A 68 -8.11 -3.22 -19.92
N LYS A 69 -8.25 -3.64 -21.19
CA LYS A 69 -7.43 -4.68 -21.90
C LYS A 69 -6.73 -5.73 -21.00
N LEU A 70 -7.42 -6.22 -19.97
CA LEU A 70 -6.91 -7.19 -19.00
C LEU A 70 -7.36 -8.60 -19.37
N ASP A 71 -8.25 -8.69 -20.37
CA ASP A 71 -8.77 -9.90 -20.97
C ASP A 71 -7.79 -10.57 -21.96
N VAL A 72 -6.58 -10.03 -22.14
CA VAL A 72 -5.48 -10.79 -22.72
C VAL A 72 -4.59 -11.28 -21.58
N CYS A 73 -5.16 -12.10 -20.71
CA CYS A 73 -4.42 -13.20 -20.11
C CYS A 73 -4.20 -14.25 -21.21
N GLU A 74 -3.55 -13.89 -22.32
CA GLU A 74 -2.81 -14.92 -23.04
C GLU A 74 -1.64 -15.26 -22.13
N SER A 75 -1.71 -16.43 -21.48
CA SER A 75 -0.53 -17.04 -20.90
C SER A 75 0.60 -16.88 -21.92
N PRO A 76 1.78 -16.34 -21.55
CA PRO A 76 2.91 -16.21 -22.49
C PRO A 76 3.42 -17.56 -23.02
N VAL A 77 2.71 -18.66 -22.77
CA VAL A 77 3.20 -20.02 -22.85
C VAL A 77 2.08 -20.92 -23.36
N LYS A 78 2.05 -21.14 -24.67
CA LYS A 78 1.24 -22.22 -25.29
C LYS A 78 1.85 -23.62 -25.13
N ASN A 79 2.99 -23.76 -24.44
CA ASN A 79 3.75 -25.00 -24.37
C ASN A 79 4.22 -25.27 -22.94
N GLY A 80 3.67 -26.30 -22.29
CA GLY A 80 3.81 -26.65 -20.86
C GLY A 80 5.22 -26.95 -20.32
N ALA A 81 6.13 -26.00 -20.44
CA ALA A 81 7.47 -26.04 -19.87
C ALA A 81 8.00 -24.64 -19.57
N PHE A 82 7.28 -23.87 -18.76
CA PHE A 82 7.84 -22.66 -18.14
C PHE A 82 7.61 -22.73 -16.64
N ARG A 83 8.68 -22.79 -15.86
CA ARG A 83 8.61 -22.41 -14.45
C ARG A 83 8.57 -20.89 -14.49
N PRO A 84 7.47 -20.20 -14.10
CA PRO A 84 7.52 -18.75 -14.00
C PRO A 84 8.71 -18.42 -13.11
N ASP A 85 9.59 -17.54 -13.59
CA ASP A 85 10.73 -17.09 -12.82
C ASP A 85 10.20 -16.68 -11.44
N PRO A 86 10.65 -17.31 -10.35
CA PRO A 86 10.11 -17.08 -9.01
C PRO A 86 10.33 -15.63 -8.52
N THR A 87 11.09 -14.84 -9.27
CA THR A 87 11.27 -13.41 -9.05
C THR A 87 10.21 -12.52 -9.70
N LEU A 88 9.40 -13.05 -10.62
CA LEU A 88 8.39 -12.27 -11.35
C LEU A 88 7.08 -12.06 -10.59
N ASN A 89 6.89 -12.68 -9.41
CA ASN A 89 5.73 -12.49 -8.52
C ASN A 89 4.35 -12.60 -9.19
N THR A 90 4.29 -13.12 -10.41
CA THR A 90 3.11 -13.46 -11.17
C THR A 90 2.93 -14.97 -11.12
N TYR A 91 1.70 -15.41 -10.96
CA TYR A 91 1.35 -16.83 -11.06
C TYR A 91 0.45 -17.04 -12.27
N GLU A 92 0.43 -18.26 -12.79
CA GLU A 92 -0.45 -18.62 -13.90
C GLU A 92 -1.90 -18.47 -13.44
N TYR A 93 -2.59 -17.46 -13.98
CA TYR A 93 -4.01 -17.27 -13.76
C TYR A 93 -4.73 -18.34 -14.57
N ASP A 94 -4.92 -19.51 -13.97
CA ASP A 94 -5.80 -20.52 -14.54
C ASP A 94 -7.24 -20.06 -14.32
N ALA A 95 -7.84 -19.47 -15.36
CA ALA A 95 -9.25 -19.10 -15.35
C ALA A 95 -10.16 -20.29 -14.99
N ASN A 96 -9.71 -21.52 -15.29
CA ASN A 96 -10.44 -22.76 -15.02
C ASN A 96 -10.52 -23.11 -13.53
N LEU A 97 -9.65 -22.54 -12.67
CA LEU A 97 -9.65 -22.81 -11.23
C LEU A 97 -10.96 -22.40 -10.54
N PHE A 98 -11.74 -21.52 -11.18
CA PHE A 98 -13.04 -21.04 -10.71
C PHE A 98 -14.18 -21.28 -11.71
N GLU A 99 -13.95 -21.95 -12.84
CA GLU A 99 -15.01 -22.23 -13.83
C GLU A 99 -15.98 -23.31 -13.34
N SER A 100 -15.51 -24.25 -12.52
CA SER A 100 -16.38 -25.24 -11.89
C SER A 100 -16.05 -25.39 -10.41
N LEU A 101 -17.07 -25.24 -9.57
CA LEU A 101 -16.98 -25.67 -8.17
C LEU A 101 -16.75 -27.19 -8.18
N PRO A 102 -15.85 -27.73 -7.33
CA PRO A 102 -15.71 -29.17 -7.16
C PRO A 102 -17.07 -29.83 -6.94
N GLU A 103 -17.30 -31.05 -7.42
CA GLU A 103 -18.61 -31.75 -7.37
C GLU A 103 -19.28 -31.73 -5.97
N GLY A 104 -18.49 -31.69 -4.88
CA GLY A 104 -19.00 -31.59 -3.50
C GLY A 104 -19.34 -30.18 -2.99
N LEU A 105 -19.02 -29.13 -3.76
CA LEU A 105 -19.29 -27.72 -3.46
C LEU A 105 -20.25 -27.09 -4.48
N SER A 106 -21.07 -27.90 -5.15
CA SER A 106 -22.09 -27.38 -6.07
C SER A 106 -23.08 -26.46 -5.34
N VAL A 107 -23.41 -25.36 -6.00
CA VAL A 107 -24.55 -24.51 -5.61
C VAL A 107 -25.80 -25.42 -5.60
N LYS A 108 -26.60 -25.40 -4.52
CA LYS A 108 -27.87 -26.15 -4.52
C LYS A 108 -28.71 -25.64 -5.70
N PRO A 109 -29.29 -26.53 -6.53
CA PRO A 109 -30.07 -26.13 -7.70
C PRO A 109 -31.31 -25.28 -7.34
N GLU A 110 -31.77 -25.38 -6.09
CA GLU A 110 -32.90 -24.61 -5.56
C GLU A 110 -32.49 -23.32 -4.82
N LEU A 111 -31.26 -22.81 -4.98
CA LEU A 111 -30.98 -21.46 -4.53
C LEU A 111 -31.89 -20.51 -5.30
N THR A 112 -32.86 -19.94 -4.59
CA THR A 112 -33.73 -18.90 -5.12
C THR A 112 -32.81 -17.81 -5.67
N GLN A 113 -32.82 -17.59 -7.00
CA GLN A 113 -32.13 -16.44 -7.55
C GLN A 113 -32.61 -15.23 -6.75
N PRO A 114 -31.71 -14.46 -6.11
CA PRO A 114 -32.14 -13.34 -5.31
C PRO A 114 -32.83 -12.37 -6.25
N VAL A 115 -34.16 -12.39 -6.29
CA VAL A 115 -34.96 -11.36 -6.91
C VAL A 115 -34.79 -10.15 -6.03
N LEU A 116 -33.74 -9.37 -6.32
CA LEU A 116 -33.52 -8.10 -5.68
C LEU A 116 -34.69 -7.21 -6.08
N LYS A 117 -35.60 -6.97 -5.14
CA LYS A 117 -36.69 -6.01 -5.30
C LYS A 117 -36.10 -4.67 -5.77
N GLU A 118 -36.81 -3.98 -6.65
CA GLU A 118 -36.34 -2.73 -7.24
C GLU A 118 -35.98 -1.71 -6.14
N ASN A 119 -34.83 -1.04 -6.35
CA ASN A 119 -34.12 -0.11 -5.45
C ASN A 119 -33.40 -0.72 -4.23
N VAL A 120 -32.42 -1.59 -4.49
CA VAL A 120 -31.46 -2.12 -3.49
C VAL A 120 -30.69 -1.01 -2.75
N GLY A 121 -30.49 0.14 -3.41
CA GLY A 121 -29.82 1.30 -2.83
C GLY A 121 -30.52 1.89 -1.60
N ASP A 122 -31.86 1.82 -1.56
CA ASP A 122 -32.65 2.38 -0.45
C ASP A 122 -32.70 1.42 0.74
N ARG A 123 -32.53 0.11 0.47
CA ARG A 123 -32.56 -0.93 1.51
C ARG A 123 -31.27 -0.97 2.33
N PHE A 124 -30.12 -0.73 1.71
CA PHE A 124 -28.83 -0.84 2.38
C PHE A 124 -28.10 0.50 2.40
N GLY A 125 -27.97 1.11 3.59
CA GLY A 125 -27.16 2.33 3.76
C GLY A 125 -25.68 2.16 3.38
N THR A 126 -25.20 0.91 3.30
CA THR A 126 -23.84 0.55 2.86
C THR A 126 -23.75 0.22 1.36
N PHE A 127 -24.83 0.34 0.60
CA PHE A 127 -24.88 -0.05 -0.81
C PHE A 127 -23.75 0.58 -1.65
N LYS A 128 -23.57 1.90 -1.53
CA LYS A 128 -22.51 2.64 -2.23
C LYS A 128 -21.11 2.10 -1.93
N ARG A 129 -20.88 1.62 -0.69
CA ARG A 129 -19.62 1.02 -0.25
C ARG A 129 -19.44 -0.39 -0.80
N ILE A 130 -20.50 -1.20 -0.82
CA ILE A 130 -20.46 -2.56 -1.40
C ILE A 130 -20.07 -2.44 -2.88
N VAL A 131 -20.78 -1.59 -3.63
CA VAL A 131 -20.49 -1.34 -5.05
C VAL A 131 -19.06 -0.86 -5.21
N GLY A 132 -18.61 0.17 -4.49
CA GLY A 132 -17.25 0.70 -4.66
C GLY A 132 -16.14 -0.28 -4.29
N MET A 133 -16.31 -1.09 -3.24
CA MET A 133 -15.33 -2.12 -2.86
C MET A 133 -15.31 -3.30 -3.84
N CYS A 134 -16.47 -3.76 -4.30
CA CYS A 134 -16.56 -4.83 -5.31
C CYS A 134 -15.97 -4.38 -6.65
N THR A 135 -16.22 -3.15 -7.09
CA THR A 135 -15.61 -2.60 -8.30
C THR A 135 -14.09 -2.47 -8.15
N MET A 136 -13.60 -2.05 -6.98
CA MET A 136 -12.16 -1.99 -6.71
C MET A 136 -11.50 -3.39 -6.75
N ALA A 137 -12.15 -4.40 -6.19
CA ALA A 137 -11.68 -5.79 -6.26
C ALA A 137 -11.73 -6.35 -7.70
N TYR A 138 -12.69 -5.90 -8.51
CA TYR A 138 -12.80 -6.28 -9.92
C TYR A 138 -11.67 -5.68 -10.78
N GLU A 139 -11.34 -4.41 -10.55
CA GLU A 139 -10.25 -3.68 -11.22
C GLU A 139 -8.84 -4.16 -10.81
N GLU A 140 -8.72 -4.82 -9.66
CA GLU A 140 -7.45 -5.30 -9.12
C GLU A 140 -6.84 -6.43 -9.97
N LEU A 141 -5.51 -6.43 -10.12
CA LEU A 141 -4.77 -7.51 -10.76
C LEU A 141 -4.95 -8.83 -9.99
N PRO A 142 -5.54 -9.88 -10.60
CA PRO A 142 -5.78 -11.12 -9.91
C PRO A 142 -4.47 -11.88 -9.74
N ASP A 143 -3.67 -11.98 -10.80
CA ASP A 143 -2.44 -12.76 -10.96
C ASP A 143 -1.26 -12.31 -10.08
N VAL A 144 -1.41 -11.17 -9.39
CA VAL A 144 -0.42 -10.66 -8.43
C VAL A 144 -0.96 -10.87 -7.02
N ALA A 145 -0.30 -11.74 -6.24
CA ALA A 145 -0.82 -12.17 -4.94
C ALA A 145 -0.76 -11.05 -3.88
N LEU A 146 0.41 -10.43 -3.69
CA LEU A 146 0.63 -9.39 -2.66
C LEU A 146 0.58 -7.98 -3.25
N TYR A 147 0.62 -6.98 -2.39
CA TYR A 147 0.61 -5.56 -2.77
C TYR A 147 1.74 -4.79 -2.09
N TYR A 148 2.09 -3.64 -2.65
CA TYR A 148 3.04 -2.70 -2.08
C TYR A 148 2.32 -1.53 -1.44
N LYS A 149 2.84 -1.09 -0.29
CA LYS A 149 2.38 0.15 0.37
C LYS A 149 3.33 1.27 -0.03
N ALA A 150 2.81 2.28 -0.74
CA ALA A 150 3.62 3.42 -1.15
C ALA A 150 4.25 4.14 0.05
N ASP A 151 3.51 4.24 1.15
CA ASP A 151 3.97 4.82 2.42
C ASP A 151 5.22 4.12 2.97
N HIS A 152 5.24 2.77 2.95
CA HIS A 152 6.36 2.02 3.48
C HIS A 152 7.60 2.14 2.60
N LEU A 153 7.44 2.08 1.27
CA LEU A 153 8.54 2.25 0.32
C LEU A 153 9.15 3.66 0.43
N SER A 154 8.32 4.69 0.47
CA SER A 154 8.79 6.07 0.69
C SER A 154 9.47 6.25 2.05
N ALA A 155 8.96 5.62 3.10
CA ALA A 155 9.56 5.68 4.43
C ALA A 155 10.92 4.96 4.50
N VAL A 156 11.18 3.94 3.67
CA VAL A 156 12.50 3.30 3.58
C VAL A 156 13.53 4.29 3.02
N LEU A 157 13.18 5.01 1.95
CA LEU A 157 14.07 6.01 1.34
C LEU A 157 14.09 7.35 2.11
N GLY A 158 13.12 7.58 3.00
CA GLY A 158 12.92 8.85 3.69
C GLY A 158 12.49 9.97 2.76
N THR A 159 11.65 9.65 1.78
CA THR A 159 11.07 10.59 0.79
C THR A 159 9.60 10.86 1.09
N GLN A 160 9.05 11.90 0.47
CA GLN A 160 7.61 12.13 0.46
C GLN A 160 6.90 11.02 -0.33
N VAL A 161 5.64 10.75 0.00
CA VAL A 161 4.87 9.71 -0.67
C VAL A 161 4.39 10.23 -2.03
N PRO A 162 4.76 9.58 -3.15
CA PRO A 162 4.26 9.98 -4.47
C PRO A 162 2.75 9.80 -4.54
N SER A 163 2.09 10.66 -5.33
CA SER A 163 0.65 10.49 -5.57
C SER A 163 0.40 9.17 -6.31
N LEU A 164 -0.74 8.52 -6.04
CA LEU A 164 -1.11 7.29 -6.74
C LEU A 164 -1.17 7.48 -8.26
N LEU A 165 -1.55 8.67 -8.73
CA LEU A 165 -1.57 9.00 -10.15
C LEU A 165 -0.18 9.03 -10.77
N ASP A 166 0.77 9.68 -10.12
CA ASP A 166 2.16 9.72 -10.59
C ASP A 166 2.77 8.32 -10.60
N LEU A 167 2.54 7.55 -9.53
CA LEU A 167 2.98 6.15 -9.44
C LEU A 167 2.40 5.33 -10.58
N HIS A 168 1.07 5.30 -10.72
CA HIS A 168 0.41 4.51 -11.76
C HIS A 168 0.88 4.92 -13.15
N SER A 169 1.03 6.22 -13.40
CA SER A 169 1.54 6.71 -14.69
C SER A 169 2.94 6.19 -14.97
N SER A 170 3.83 6.19 -13.98
CA SER A 170 5.19 5.68 -14.15
C SER A 170 5.27 4.19 -14.50
N PHE A 171 4.37 3.37 -13.95
CA PHE A 171 4.30 1.95 -14.30
C PHE A 171 3.68 1.74 -15.69
N LEU A 172 2.58 2.44 -15.99
CA LEU A 172 1.87 2.31 -17.27
C LEU A 172 2.73 2.82 -18.45
N ASN A 173 3.43 3.95 -18.29
CA ASN A 173 4.36 4.48 -19.29
C ASN A 173 5.52 3.53 -19.59
N ALA A 174 5.90 2.71 -18.61
CA ALA A 174 6.92 1.68 -18.76
C ALA A 174 6.39 0.35 -19.31
N GLY A 175 5.08 0.25 -19.59
CA GLY A 175 4.42 -0.93 -20.13
C GLY A 175 4.05 -1.99 -19.08
N TYR A 176 4.16 -1.68 -17.79
CA TYR A 176 3.74 -2.57 -16.70
C TYR A 176 2.28 -2.34 -16.33
N ARG A 177 1.61 -3.39 -15.88
CA ARG A 177 0.26 -3.29 -15.34
C ARG A 177 0.31 -2.82 -13.90
N VAL A 178 -0.67 -2.01 -13.52
CA VAL A 178 -0.82 -1.51 -12.16
C VAL A 178 -2.29 -1.43 -11.78
N SER A 179 -2.60 -1.81 -10.55
CA SER A 179 -3.92 -1.62 -9.96
C SER A 179 -3.81 -1.18 -8.52
N CYS A 180 -4.87 -0.59 -7.97
CA CYS A 180 -4.98 -0.47 -6.51
C CYS A 180 -5.34 -1.82 -5.89
N SER A 181 -5.15 -1.99 -4.57
CA SER A 181 -5.63 -3.15 -3.82
C SER A 181 -6.84 -2.80 -2.96
N HIS A 182 -7.89 -3.64 -3.00
CA HIS A 182 -9.08 -3.50 -2.16
C HIS A 182 -8.80 -3.75 -0.66
N ALA A 183 -7.65 -4.32 -0.30
CA ALA A 183 -7.33 -4.64 1.09
C ALA A 183 -7.05 -3.39 1.94
N GLU A 184 -6.40 -2.37 1.38
CA GLU A 184 -5.96 -1.19 2.13
C GLU A 184 -5.77 0.03 1.22
N ALA A 185 -6.05 1.22 1.75
CA ALA A 185 -5.86 2.48 1.02
C ALA A 185 -4.37 2.77 0.75
N ASN A 186 -4.09 3.49 -0.33
CA ASN A 186 -2.73 3.90 -0.73
C ASN A 186 -1.77 2.73 -1.04
N THR A 187 -2.33 1.64 -1.55
CA THR A 187 -1.60 0.44 -1.94
C THR A 187 -1.78 0.14 -3.42
N PHE A 188 -0.77 -0.49 -4.02
CA PHE A 188 -0.79 -0.84 -5.43
C PHE A 188 -0.24 -2.26 -5.65
N LYS A 189 -0.75 -2.90 -6.70
CA LYS A 189 -0.23 -4.16 -7.26
C LYS A 189 0.35 -3.86 -8.63
N THR A 190 1.42 -4.55 -8.98
CA THR A 190 2.07 -4.43 -10.29
C THR A 190 2.80 -5.71 -10.63
N ASP A 191 2.93 -5.99 -11.93
CA ASP A 191 3.77 -7.05 -12.48
C ASP A 191 5.22 -6.57 -12.73
N ALA A 192 5.53 -5.32 -12.40
CA ALA A 192 6.89 -4.79 -12.51
C ALA A 192 7.86 -5.47 -11.55
N PRO A 193 9.11 -5.74 -11.97
CA PRO A 193 10.12 -6.30 -11.09
C PRO A 193 10.47 -5.31 -9.97
N VAL A 194 10.87 -5.83 -8.81
CA VAL A 194 11.20 -5.01 -7.62
C VAL A 194 12.31 -3.99 -7.91
N SER A 195 13.23 -4.34 -8.81
CA SER A 195 14.28 -3.45 -9.30
C SER A 195 13.71 -2.19 -9.96
N PHE A 196 12.68 -2.33 -10.80
CA PHE A 196 11.99 -1.20 -11.44
C PHE A 196 11.17 -0.40 -10.42
N ILE A 197 10.50 -1.06 -9.47
CA ILE A 197 9.79 -0.37 -8.38
C ILE A 197 10.76 0.54 -7.62
N TRP A 198 11.96 0.06 -7.28
CA TRP A 198 12.97 0.92 -6.64
C TRP A 198 13.46 2.04 -7.55
N ASP A 199 13.70 1.77 -8.84
CA ASP A 199 14.09 2.81 -9.80
C ASP A 199 13.05 3.95 -9.86
N VAL A 200 11.74 3.63 -9.82
CA VAL A 200 10.65 4.62 -9.74
C VAL A 200 10.77 5.47 -8.47
N PHE A 201 10.88 4.83 -7.31
CA PHE A 201 10.94 5.55 -6.03
C PHE A 201 12.24 6.36 -5.87
N LEU A 202 13.36 5.88 -6.40
CA LEU A 202 14.64 6.60 -6.42
C LEU A 202 14.57 7.82 -7.34
N THR A 203 14.00 7.68 -8.54
CA THR A 203 13.79 8.81 -9.46
C THR A 203 12.87 9.85 -8.83
N TYR A 204 11.79 9.43 -8.18
CA TYR A 204 10.90 10.32 -7.45
C TYR A 204 11.59 11.05 -6.29
N HIS A 205 12.43 10.34 -5.52
CA HIS A 205 13.23 10.94 -4.45
C HIS A 205 14.18 12.02 -4.98
N GLN A 206 14.82 11.79 -6.13
CA GLN A 206 15.65 12.80 -6.80
C GLN A 206 14.82 14.00 -7.27
N LYS A 207 13.65 13.76 -7.88
CA LYS A 207 12.71 14.82 -8.33
C LYS A 207 12.30 15.74 -7.18
N VAL A 208 11.86 15.18 -6.05
CA VAL A 208 11.44 15.96 -4.85
C VAL A 208 12.61 16.79 -4.30
N ARG A 209 13.82 16.22 -4.27
CA ARG A 209 15.02 16.93 -3.82
C ARG A 209 15.35 18.12 -4.73
N LEU A 210 15.25 17.95 -6.05
CA LEU A 210 15.48 19.02 -7.02
C LEU A 210 14.45 20.15 -6.88
N GLN A 211 13.17 19.81 -6.70
CA GLN A 211 12.09 20.78 -6.46
C GLN A 211 12.32 21.59 -5.19
N ALA A 212 12.83 20.97 -4.13
CA ALA A 212 13.18 21.66 -2.89
C ALA A 212 14.34 22.66 -3.08
N ILE A 213 15.34 22.29 -3.88
CA ILE A 213 16.48 23.17 -4.20
C ILE A 213 16.01 24.37 -5.05
N ASP A 214 15.21 24.14 -6.08
CA ASP A 214 14.69 25.19 -6.95
C ASP A 214 13.79 26.20 -6.19
N SER A 215 12.95 25.67 -5.30
CA SER A 215 12.13 26.48 -4.39
C SER A 215 12.98 27.34 -3.45
N SER A 216 14.14 26.84 -3.00
CA SER A 216 15.07 27.63 -2.16
C SER A 216 15.82 28.72 -2.91
N ARG A 217 16.04 28.56 -4.23
CA ARG A 217 16.72 29.54 -5.08
C ARG A 217 15.81 30.69 -5.49
N THR A 218 14.52 30.42 -5.66
CA THR A 218 13.51 31.40 -6.04
C THR A 218 13.04 32.28 -4.87
N SER A 219 13.34 31.90 -3.62
CA SER A 219 12.97 32.63 -2.40
C SER A 219 14.05 33.61 -1.87
N SER A 220 14.96 34.15 -2.69
CA SER A 220 15.88 35.23 -2.24
C SER A 220 16.21 36.22 -3.36
N PRO A 221 15.91 37.51 -3.16
CA PRO A 221 17.00 38.49 -3.01
C PRO A 221 16.84 39.41 -1.79
N SER A 222 17.99 39.92 -1.32
CA SER A 222 18.26 40.90 -0.24
C SER A 222 18.16 40.43 1.23
N ASN A 223 19.30 40.08 1.80
CA ASN A 223 19.78 40.70 3.03
C ASN A 223 21.32 40.72 3.01
N PRO A 224 21.98 41.86 3.29
CA PRO A 224 23.42 41.96 3.17
C PRO A 224 24.11 41.24 4.34
N VAL A 225 25.20 40.59 3.96
CA VAL A 225 26.14 39.88 4.82
C VAL A 225 26.65 40.81 5.93
N ARG A 226 26.44 40.43 7.19
CA ARG A 226 27.30 40.85 8.29
C ARG A 226 28.33 39.74 8.51
N SER A 227 29.55 40.03 8.07
CA SER A 227 30.77 39.42 8.55
C SER A 227 30.90 39.72 10.05
N ASP A 228 31.28 38.74 10.85
CA ASP A 228 32.32 38.95 11.86
C ASP A 228 33.02 37.63 12.19
N LEU A 229 34.33 37.76 12.26
CA LEU A 229 35.36 36.75 12.46
C LEU A 229 35.59 36.54 13.96
N ASN A 230 35.93 35.29 14.32
CA ASN A 230 36.73 34.83 15.48
C ASN A 230 36.20 35.20 16.89
N SER A 231 36.16 34.28 17.86
CA SER A 231 37.36 33.74 18.51
C SER A 231 37.00 32.50 19.34
N ALA A 232 37.94 31.55 19.40
CA ALA A 232 38.02 30.56 20.47
C ALA A 232 38.26 31.27 21.82
N ASP A 233 37.81 30.67 22.93
CA ASP A 233 38.54 30.62 24.21
C ASP A 233 37.78 29.72 25.22
N ASP A 234 38.53 28.71 25.68
CA ASP A 234 38.64 28.06 27.00
C ASP A 234 37.46 27.79 27.95
N ASP A 235 37.56 26.59 28.55
CA ASP A 235 36.81 26.04 29.67
C ASP A 235 36.96 26.88 30.97
N ASP A 236 35.86 27.09 31.70
CA ASP A 236 35.90 27.30 33.16
C ASP A 236 34.65 26.71 33.85
N ASP A 237 34.91 25.87 34.85
CA ASP A 237 33.98 25.11 35.68
C ASP A 237 33.89 25.79 37.05
N SER A 238 32.72 26.32 37.43
CA SER A 238 32.35 26.52 38.84
C SER A 238 30.84 26.77 39.04
N PRO A 239 30.25 26.24 40.13
CA PRO A 239 28.80 26.09 40.26
C PRO A 239 28.15 27.24 41.07
N THR A 240 27.07 27.82 40.53
CA THR A 240 26.20 28.73 41.30
C THR A 240 24.80 28.14 41.44
N GLU A 241 24.41 27.89 42.69
CA GLU A 241 23.16 27.29 43.14
C GLU A 241 21.90 28.20 42.97
N PRO A 242 20.68 27.66 43.13
CA PRO A 242 19.60 27.86 42.16
C PRO A 242 18.59 28.93 42.57
N ASN A 243 18.09 29.71 41.60
CA ASN A 243 16.87 30.48 41.79
C ASN A 243 15.68 29.81 41.10
N ALA A 244 14.70 29.44 41.92
CA ALA A 244 13.52 28.70 41.55
C ALA A 244 12.51 29.62 40.86
N LYS A 245 12.21 29.37 39.57
CA LYS A 245 10.90 29.60 38.91
C LYS A 245 10.97 29.27 37.40
N SER A 246 10.77 28.00 37.07
CA SER A 246 10.05 27.51 35.87
C SER A 246 10.43 26.05 35.58
N LYS A 247 9.99 25.14 36.47
CA LYS A 247 10.01 23.70 36.21
C LYS A 247 8.88 23.32 35.23
N ARG A 248 8.97 23.75 33.96
CA ARG A 248 8.41 22.92 32.87
C ARG A 248 9.44 21.84 32.60
N ARG A 249 9.33 20.76 33.38
CA ARG A 249 10.03 19.49 33.16
C ARG A 249 9.95 19.14 31.67
N ALA A 250 11.02 19.40 30.93
CA ALA A 250 11.36 18.57 29.80
C ALA A 250 11.55 17.17 30.38
N ARG A 251 10.46 16.40 30.40
CA ARG A 251 10.54 14.95 30.53
C ARG A 251 11.34 14.51 29.31
N LYS A 252 12.67 14.51 29.43
CA LYS A 252 13.55 13.70 28.59
C LYS A 252 13.07 12.29 28.86
N ARG A 253 12.11 11.84 28.05
CA ARG A 253 11.68 10.44 28.01
C ARG A 253 12.98 9.71 27.75
N VAL A 254 13.54 9.09 28.79
CA VAL A 254 14.46 7.99 28.64
C VAL A 254 13.64 6.97 27.85
N ARG A 255 13.73 7.03 26.52
CA ARG A 255 13.23 5.97 25.67
C ARG A 255 14.13 4.81 26.03
N SER A 256 13.66 3.91 26.87
CA SER A 256 14.26 2.60 27.03
C SER A 256 14.19 1.94 25.64
N SER A 257 15.24 2.10 24.84
CA SER A 257 15.35 1.38 23.59
C SER A 257 15.72 -0.05 23.97
N SER A 258 14.85 -0.99 23.61
CA SER A 258 15.24 -2.40 23.64
C SER A 258 16.41 -2.58 22.66
N PRO A 259 17.43 -3.38 22.99
CA PRO A 259 18.51 -3.72 22.06
C PRO A 259 17.99 -4.20 20.69
N GLU A 260 16.86 -4.88 20.70
CA GLU A 260 16.18 -5.39 19.51
C GLU A 260 15.70 -4.25 18.59
N LEU A 261 15.10 -3.20 19.16
CA LEU A 261 14.61 -2.02 18.45
C LEU A 261 15.75 -1.21 17.81
N ASP A 262 16.90 -1.15 18.47
CA ASP A 262 18.07 -0.46 17.93
C ASP A 262 18.74 -1.26 16.81
N SER A 263 18.74 -2.59 16.89
CA SER A 263 19.17 -3.47 15.79
C SER A 263 18.32 -3.24 14.52
N PHE A 264 16.99 -3.25 14.64
CA PHE A 264 16.10 -2.98 13.50
C PHE A 264 16.32 -1.60 12.87
N ARG A 265 16.58 -0.58 13.69
CA ARG A 265 16.90 0.77 13.20
C ARG A 265 18.21 0.80 12.43
N SER A 266 19.23 0.11 12.93
CA SER A 266 20.53 0.00 12.26
C SER A 266 20.39 -0.70 10.91
N ALA A 267 19.73 -1.86 10.86
CA ALA A 267 19.45 -2.60 9.64
C ALA A 267 18.69 -1.75 8.60
N ARG A 268 17.69 -0.99 9.04
CA ARG A 268 16.94 -0.08 8.15
C ARG A 268 17.81 1.05 7.59
N LYS A 269 18.72 1.63 8.40
CA LYS A 269 19.66 2.65 7.94
C LYS A 269 20.62 2.08 6.89
N GLN A 270 21.13 0.86 7.12
CA GLN A 270 22.00 0.17 6.18
C GLN A 270 21.28 -0.10 4.85
N ALA A 271 20.06 -0.68 4.90
CA ALA A 271 19.27 -0.93 3.70
C ALA A 271 18.99 0.37 2.91
N ARG A 272 18.69 1.47 3.60
CA ARG A 272 18.51 2.78 2.97
C ARG A 272 19.78 3.26 2.27
N ALA A 273 20.94 3.14 2.90
CA ALA A 273 22.21 3.56 2.31
C ALA A 273 22.53 2.78 1.03
N VAL A 274 22.31 1.45 1.05
CA VAL A 274 22.49 0.59 -0.12
C VAL A 274 21.54 0.97 -1.26
N LEU A 275 20.25 1.15 -0.96
CA LEU A 275 19.26 1.51 -1.97
C LEU A 275 19.51 2.90 -2.58
N LEU A 276 19.95 3.89 -1.79
CA LEU A 276 20.27 5.22 -2.30
C LEU A 276 21.55 5.25 -3.13
N ALA A 277 22.50 4.35 -2.86
CA ALA A 277 23.74 4.22 -3.63
C ALA A 277 23.55 3.43 -4.94
N ARG A 278 22.44 2.71 -5.09
CA ARG A 278 22.10 1.94 -6.29
C ARG A 278 21.93 2.88 -7.50
N PRO A 279 22.53 2.57 -8.67
CA PRO A 279 22.27 3.32 -9.89
C PRO A 279 20.87 3.03 -10.44
N ILE A 280 20.18 4.08 -10.90
CA ILE A 280 18.89 3.95 -11.59
C ILE A 280 19.16 3.35 -12.97
N ARG A 281 18.64 2.15 -13.23
CA ARG A 281 18.91 1.41 -14.47
C ARG A 281 17.87 1.70 -15.55
N SER A 282 16.64 1.89 -15.13
CA SER A 282 15.48 2.01 -16.01
C SER A 282 15.11 3.47 -16.22
N LYS A 283 14.66 3.82 -17.44
CA LYS A 283 14.09 5.14 -17.71
C LYS A 283 12.68 5.20 -17.10
N VAL A 284 12.47 6.12 -16.16
CA VAL A 284 11.17 6.32 -15.50
C VAL A 284 10.54 7.63 -15.98
N ASP A 285 9.29 7.55 -16.44
CA ASP A 285 8.53 8.71 -16.89
C ASP A 285 7.27 8.93 -16.03
N PHE A 286 7.16 10.11 -15.41
CA PHE A 286 6.03 10.51 -14.55
C PHE A 286 4.99 11.36 -15.29
N THR A 287 5.03 11.49 -16.62
CA THR A 287 3.96 12.14 -17.40
C THR A 287 2.63 11.43 -17.15
N LEU A 288 1.55 12.19 -16.96
CA LEU A 288 0.23 11.63 -16.58
C LEU A 288 -0.28 10.70 -17.69
N HIS A 289 -0.42 9.41 -17.38
CA HIS A 289 -0.97 8.42 -18.31
C HIS A 289 -2.51 8.48 -18.28
N PRO A 290 -3.20 8.38 -19.43
CA PRO A 290 -4.68 8.41 -19.48
C PRO A 290 -5.33 7.37 -18.57
N ASP A 291 -4.74 6.18 -18.50
CA ASP A 291 -5.29 5.03 -17.75
C ASP A 291 -4.84 4.99 -16.28
N ALA A 292 -4.04 5.97 -15.83
CA ALA A 292 -3.58 6.02 -14.45
C ALA A 292 -4.73 6.20 -13.45
N ASN A 293 -5.83 6.82 -13.89
CA ASN A 293 -7.01 7.00 -13.09
C ASN A 293 -8.01 5.83 -13.32
N PRO A 294 -8.19 4.93 -12.33
CA PRO A 294 -9.13 3.82 -12.46
C PRO A 294 -10.59 4.32 -12.61
N PRO A 295 -11.43 3.62 -13.39
CA PRO A 295 -12.78 4.06 -13.70
C PRO A 295 -13.64 4.24 -12.45
N SER A 296 -13.53 3.35 -11.45
CA SER A 296 -14.27 3.50 -10.19
C SER A 296 -13.93 4.77 -9.40
N ARG A 297 -12.73 5.35 -9.59
CA ARG A 297 -12.38 6.65 -8.99
C ARG A 297 -12.93 7.82 -9.80
N ILE A 298 -12.94 7.70 -11.13
CA ILE A 298 -13.56 8.69 -12.02
C ILE A 298 -15.06 8.79 -11.74
N ASP A 299 -15.72 7.63 -11.60
CA ASP A 299 -17.15 7.53 -11.29
C ASP A 299 -17.48 7.91 -9.81
N GLY A 300 -16.47 8.27 -9.01
CA GLY A 300 -16.67 8.74 -7.63
C GLY A 300 -17.17 7.69 -6.66
N LEU A 301 -16.93 6.40 -6.92
CA LEU A 301 -17.40 5.31 -6.06
C LEU A 301 -16.71 5.34 -4.69
N ILE A 302 -17.48 5.07 -3.63
CA ILE A 302 -16.98 5.04 -2.26
C ILE A 302 -16.18 3.75 -2.06
N ARG A 303 -14.86 3.87 -1.93
CA ARG A 303 -13.94 2.76 -1.65
C ARG A 303 -13.78 2.59 -0.13
N PHE A 304 -12.73 3.17 0.42
CA PHE A 304 -12.47 3.14 1.85
C PHE A 304 -13.24 4.25 2.56
N GLN A 305 -14.00 3.88 3.59
CA GLN A 305 -14.61 4.86 4.48
C GLN A 305 -13.49 5.52 5.29
N GLN A 306 -13.34 6.83 5.16
CA GLN A 306 -12.46 7.56 6.04
C GLN A 306 -12.91 7.32 7.48
N LYS A 307 -11.95 7.04 8.36
CA LYS A 307 -12.27 6.92 9.78
C LYS A 307 -12.96 8.22 10.18
N PRO A 308 -14.15 8.15 10.76
CA PRO A 308 -14.87 9.35 11.17
C PRO A 308 -14.03 10.14 12.18
N GLU A 309 -14.26 11.45 12.23
CA GLU A 309 -13.39 12.41 12.93
C GLU A 309 -13.20 12.11 14.42
N LYS A 310 -12.27 12.83 15.05
CA LYS A 310 -11.72 12.65 16.42
C LYS A 310 -12.74 12.54 17.58
N PHE A 311 -14.04 12.66 17.32
CA PHE A 311 -15.13 12.52 18.31
C PHE A 311 -16.17 11.47 17.91
N TRP A 312 -15.85 10.56 16.99
CA TRP A 312 -16.71 9.46 16.63
C TRP A 312 -16.67 8.35 17.67
N GLY A 313 -17.73 8.29 18.45
CA GLY A 313 -18.04 7.32 19.49
C GLY A 313 -19.41 7.67 20.10
N PRO A 314 -20.02 6.80 20.92
CA PRO A 314 -21.23 7.17 21.64
C PRO A 314 -20.97 8.47 22.42
N LYS A 315 -21.72 9.53 22.09
CA LYS A 315 -21.57 10.84 22.72
C LYS A 315 -21.61 10.67 24.24
N SER A 316 -20.79 11.42 24.97
CA SER A 316 -20.89 11.49 26.42
C SER A 316 -22.33 11.83 26.82
N ARG A 317 -22.91 11.08 27.78
CA ARG A 317 -24.27 11.33 28.29
C ARG A 317 -24.46 12.85 28.54
N PRO A 318 -25.58 13.44 28.09
CA PRO A 318 -25.85 14.85 28.36
C PRO A 318 -25.83 15.07 29.87
N LYS A 319 -24.99 16.01 30.32
CA LYS A 319 -24.97 16.42 31.74
C LYS A 319 -26.23 17.23 31.98
N MET A 320 -27.06 16.81 32.93
CA MET A 320 -28.14 17.67 33.43
C MET A 320 -27.50 18.93 34.02
N LEU A 321 -27.88 20.09 33.49
CA LEU A 321 -27.57 21.37 34.12
C LEU A 321 -28.21 21.35 35.51
N LYS A 322 -27.42 21.58 36.56
CA LYS A 322 -27.97 21.80 37.89
C LYS A 322 -28.78 23.09 37.83
N THR A 323 -30.09 22.98 38.05
CA THR A 323 -30.94 24.13 38.35
C THR A 323 -30.31 24.84 39.55
N ILE A 324 -29.90 26.09 39.35
CA ILE A 324 -29.46 26.93 40.46
C ILE A 324 -30.75 27.42 41.12
N ASP A 325 -31.06 26.90 42.30
CA ASP A 325 -32.13 27.45 43.14
C ASP A 325 -31.73 28.85 43.58
N THR A 326 -32.25 29.86 42.87
CA THR A 326 -32.28 31.24 43.36
C THR A 326 -33.38 31.36 44.40
N ASN A 327 -33.08 30.98 45.65
CA ASN A 327 -33.84 31.47 46.79
C ASN A 327 -33.40 32.91 47.06
N GLU A 328 -34.06 33.85 46.37
CA GLU A 328 -34.04 35.25 46.76
C GLU A 328 -34.81 35.44 48.06
N VAL A 329 -34.10 35.98 49.03
CA VAL A 329 -34.58 36.56 50.28
C VAL A 329 -35.64 37.62 49.95
N ARG A 330 -36.90 37.36 50.29
CA ARG A 330 -37.90 38.42 50.53
C ARG A 330 -37.92 38.72 52.02
N THR A 331 -37.44 39.91 52.35
CA THR A 331 -37.80 40.66 53.56
C THR A 331 -39.30 40.92 53.64
#